data_AF-A0A939ZGH0-F1
#
_entry.id   AF-A0A939ZGH0-F1
#
_cell.length_a   1.000
_cell.length_b   1.000
_cell.length_c   1.000
_cell.angle_alpha   90.00
_cell.angle_beta   90.00
_cell.angle_gamma   90.00
#
_symmetry.space_group_name_H-M   'P 1'
#
loop_
_entity.id
_entity.type
_entity.pdbx_description
1 polymer ?
#
loop_
_entity_poly.entity_id
_entity_poly.type
_entity_poly.pdbx_seq_one_letter_code
_entity_poly.pdbx_strand_id
1 'polypeptide(L)'
;MEDQLIQFDGLYCCIEKPDNPEGYIHNSIYRFYPDGTVIHVCISEGYDRTGYFPNGGWFDKDSDKPILKGKYTLKGNKITLHYKEGRKKAEYEGEVFDGYINIFNKKYVYMNFDQIPKNT
;
A
#
# COMPACT_ATOMS: atom_id res chain seq x y z
N MET A 1 -26.07 -2.41 -2.62
CA MET A 1 -24.86 -1.92 -1.94
C MET A 1 -23.73 -2.24 -2.87
N GLU A 2 -23.05 -1.23 -3.42
CA GLU A 2 -21.84 -1.48 -4.20
C GLU A 2 -20.82 -2.11 -3.27
N ASP A 3 -20.35 -3.31 -3.61
CA ASP A 3 -19.35 -4.02 -2.83
C ASP A 3 -18.12 -3.11 -2.69
N GLN A 4 -17.88 -2.66 -1.46
CA GLN A 4 -16.77 -1.77 -1.17
C GLN A 4 -15.48 -2.59 -1.20
N LEU A 5 -14.85 -2.64 -2.36
CA LEU A 5 -13.67 -3.48 -2.62
C LEU A 5 -12.42 -3.06 -1.81
N ILE A 6 -12.35 -1.81 -1.33
CA ILE A 6 -11.24 -1.29 -0.50
C ILE A 6 -11.70 -1.06 0.94
N GLN A 7 -10.93 -1.55 1.91
CA GLN A 7 -11.06 -1.21 3.32
C GLN A 7 -10.24 0.06 3.64
N PHE A 8 -10.92 1.16 3.98
CA PHE A 8 -10.28 2.47 4.21
C PHE A 8 -9.53 2.61 5.55
N ASP A 9 -9.72 1.69 6.48
CA ASP A 9 -8.90 1.63 7.69
C ASP A 9 -7.90 0.46 7.68
N GLY A 10 -7.87 -0.29 6.57
CA GLY A 10 -6.96 -1.41 6.39
C GLY A 10 -5.57 -0.97 5.92
N LEU A 11 -4.55 -1.69 6.38
CA LEU A 11 -3.20 -1.62 5.82
C LEU A 11 -3.05 -2.70 4.76
N TYR A 12 -2.64 -2.32 3.55
CA TYR A 12 -2.39 -3.24 2.45
C TYR A 12 -0.88 -3.48 2.35
N CYS A 13 -0.43 -4.67 2.74
CA CYS A 13 0.97 -5.03 2.72
C CYS A 13 1.29 -5.80 1.46
N CYS A 14 2.44 -5.52 0.86
CA CYS A 14 2.97 -6.33 -0.23
C CYS A 14 3.09 -7.78 0.26
N ILE A 15 2.63 -8.72 -0.56
CA ILE A 15 2.68 -10.18 -0.31
C ILE A 15 3.47 -10.93 -1.38
N GLU A 16 3.70 -10.31 -2.54
CA GLU A 16 4.42 -10.95 -3.65
C GLU A 16 5.26 -9.94 -4.43
N LYS A 17 6.52 -10.30 -4.66
CA LYS A 17 7.46 -9.63 -5.56
C LYS A 17 8.06 -10.68 -6.50
N PRO A 18 7.55 -10.82 -7.73
CA PRO A 18 7.93 -11.93 -8.62
C PRO A 18 9.40 -11.92 -9.04
N ASP A 19 10.08 -10.77 -8.93
CA ASP A 19 11.48 -10.60 -9.34
C ASP A 19 12.48 -10.55 -8.15
N ASN A 20 12.11 -11.01 -6.93
CA ASN A 20 13.04 -11.03 -5.77
C ASN A 20 13.07 -12.39 -5.03
N PRO A 21 14.12 -13.22 -5.23
CA PRO A 21 14.26 -14.51 -4.56
C PRO A 21 14.64 -14.41 -3.07
N GLU A 22 15.00 -13.22 -2.55
CA GLU A 22 15.46 -13.03 -1.16
C GLU A 22 14.33 -12.78 -0.13
N GLY A 23 13.06 -12.97 -0.51
CA GLY A 23 11.98 -13.17 0.47
C GLY A 23 11.49 -11.92 1.22
N TYR A 24 11.95 -10.71 0.91
CA TYR A 24 11.45 -9.50 1.57
C TYR A 24 10.09 -9.05 1.02
N ILE A 25 9.05 -9.65 1.58
CA ILE A 25 7.68 -9.51 1.14
C ILE A 25 7.00 -8.24 1.70
N HIS A 26 7.41 -7.71 2.85
CA HIS A 26 6.62 -6.72 3.62
C HIS A 26 7.10 -5.26 3.59
N ASN A 27 7.92 -4.85 2.62
CA ASN A 27 8.52 -3.51 2.65
C ASN A 27 7.69 -2.40 1.97
N SER A 28 6.53 -2.70 1.40
CA SER A 28 5.69 -1.69 0.76
C SER A 28 4.28 -1.81 1.32
N ILE A 29 3.82 -0.77 2.00
CA ILE A 29 2.51 -0.76 2.67
C ILE A 29 1.70 0.44 2.19
N TYR A 30 0.44 0.20 1.86
CA TYR A 30 -0.53 1.23 1.51
C TYR A 30 -1.62 1.38 2.57
N ARG A 31 -2.10 2.62 2.76
CA ARG A 31 -3.37 2.90 3.44
C ARG A 31 -4.20 3.85 2.58
N PHE A 32 -5.48 3.55 2.42
CA PHE A 32 -6.40 4.30 1.58
C PHE A 32 -7.43 5.02 2.43
N TYR A 33 -7.79 6.26 2.10
CA TYR A 33 -8.77 7.04 2.84
C TYR A 33 -9.98 7.35 1.98
N PRO A 34 -11.20 7.48 2.56
CA PRO A 34 -12.43 7.71 1.79
C PRO A 34 -12.38 8.99 0.93
N ASP A 35 -11.55 9.97 1.30
CA ASP A 35 -11.35 11.23 0.58
C ASP A 35 -10.42 11.11 -0.64
N GLY A 36 -10.09 9.89 -1.06
CA GLY A 36 -9.19 9.61 -2.18
C GLY A 36 -7.72 9.76 -1.84
N THR A 37 -7.33 9.97 -0.58
CA THR A 37 -5.93 10.00 -0.16
C THR A 37 -5.35 8.59 -0.06
N VAL A 38 -4.12 8.40 -0.53
CA VAL A 38 -3.35 7.18 -0.29
C VAL A 38 -2.02 7.51 0.35
N ILE A 39 -1.64 6.74 1.35
CA ILE A 39 -0.31 6.79 1.96
C ILE A 39 0.46 5.56 1.50
N HIS A 40 1.69 5.78 1.06
CA HIS A 40 2.64 4.73 0.74
C HIS A 40 3.84 4.82 1.68
N VAL A 41 4.11 3.74 2.39
CA VAL A 41 5.30 3.57 3.21
C VAL A 41 6.18 2.50 2.58
N CYS A 42 7.44 2.85 2.31
CA CYS A 42 8.46 1.90 1.89
C CYS A 42 9.46 1.69 3.04
N ILE A 43 9.53 0.48 3.57
CA ILE A 43 10.44 0.08 4.65
C ILE A 43 11.70 -0.48 4.01
N SER A 44 12.67 0.37 3.66
CA SER A 44 13.99 -0.14 3.32
C SER A 44 14.71 -0.60 4.61
N GLU A 45 15.46 -1.70 4.54
CA GLU A 45 16.23 -2.30 5.65
C GLU A 45 17.33 -1.38 6.25
N GLY A 46 17.35 -0.10 5.90
CA GLY A 46 18.28 0.89 6.43
C GLY A 46 17.74 1.72 7.60
N TYR A 47 16.41 1.78 7.82
CA TYR A 47 15.83 2.68 8.83
C TYR A 47 15.46 2.00 10.15
N ASP A 48 15.34 0.67 10.19
CA ASP A 48 15.16 -0.04 11.44
C ASP A 48 15.65 -1.50 11.37
N ARG A 49 16.88 -1.74 11.84
CA ARG A 49 17.46 -3.10 11.96
C ARG A 49 16.76 -3.96 13.02
N THR A 50 15.67 -3.48 13.62
CA THR A 50 14.93 -4.18 14.70
C THR A 50 13.76 -5.03 14.20
N GLY A 51 13.45 -5.02 12.89
CA GLY A 51 12.34 -5.81 12.35
C GLY A 51 10.96 -5.25 12.70
N TYR A 52 10.87 -3.97 13.09
CA TYR A 52 9.61 -3.36 13.50
C TYR A 52 8.71 -3.03 12.29
N PHE A 53 7.52 -3.63 12.28
CA PHE A 53 6.40 -3.16 11.48
C PHE A 53 6.16 -1.68 11.80
N PRO A 54 5.95 -0.80 10.81
CA PRO A 54 5.85 0.65 11.01
C PRO A 54 4.80 0.99 12.07
N ASN A 55 5.18 1.87 12.99
CA ASN A 55 4.31 2.33 14.08
C ASN A 55 3.05 3.03 13.51
N GLY A 56 1.91 2.89 14.19
CA GLY A 56 0.60 3.34 13.69
C GLY A 56 0.54 4.80 13.19
N GLY A 57 1.36 5.70 13.74
CA GLY A 57 1.42 7.11 13.31
C GLY A 57 2.08 7.36 11.94
N TRP A 58 2.73 6.35 11.33
CA TRP A 58 3.28 6.46 9.98
C TRP A 58 2.20 6.38 8.90
N PHE A 59 1.04 5.83 9.25
CA PHE A 59 -0.08 5.70 8.33
C PHE A 59 -1.13 6.78 8.55
N ASP A 60 -0.82 7.83 9.29
CA ASP A 60 -1.71 8.98 9.47
C ASP A 60 -1.52 9.96 8.29
N LYS A 61 -2.64 10.41 7.70
CA LYS A 61 -2.61 11.40 6.61
C LYS A 61 -2.06 12.75 7.07
N ASP A 62 -2.15 13.03 8.37
CA ASP A 62 -1.64 14.25 8.99
C ASP A 62 -0.23 14.08 9.57
N SER A 63 0.38 12.90 9.38
CA SER A 63 1.74 12.60 9.84
C SER A 63 2.77 13.58 9.26
N ASP A 64 3.72 13.99 10.09
CA ASP A 64 4.89 14.80 9.77
C ASP A 64 6.08 13.96 9.25
N LYS A 65 5.92 12.64 9.23
CA LYS A 65 6.95 11.69 8.78
C LYS A 65 7.19 11.78 7.28
N PRO A 66 8.39 11.39 6.79
CA PRO A 66 8.72 11.35 5.37
C PRO A 66 8.03 10.16 4.66
N ILE A 67 6.69 10.15 4.67
CA ILE A 67 5.84 9.16 4.01
C ILE A 67 5.36 9.71 2.67
N LEU A 68 5.23 8.83 1.67
CA LEU A 68 4.78 9.25 0.36
C LEU A 68 3.25 9.37 0.34
N LYS A 69 2.75 10.61 0.29
CA LYS A 69 1.31 10.91 0.18
C LYS A 69 0.92 11.06 -1.28
N GLY A 70 -0.19 10.45 -1.66
CA GLY A 70 -0.73 10.45 -3.01
C GLY A 70 -2.25 10.57 -3.01
N LYS A 71 -2.80 10.47 -4.22
CA LYS A 71 -4.24 10.35 -4.46
C LYS A 71 -4.53 9.07 -5.21
N TYR A 72 -5.73 8.53 -5.03
CA TYR A 72 -6.20 7.42 -5.84
C TYR A 72 -7.59 7.71 -6.42
N THR A 73 -7.89 7.05 -7.52
CA THR A 73 -9.24 6.98 -8.06
C THR A 73 -9.67 5.52 -8.15
N LEU A 74 -10.96 5.27 -7.91
CA LEU A 74 -11.57 3.95 -8.03
C LEU A 74 -12.73 4.05 -9.01
N LYS A 75 -12.75 3.19 -10.03
CA LYS A 75 -13.84 3.06 -11.00
C LYS A 75 -14.19 1.58 -11.16
N GLY A 76 -15.25 1.14 -10.48
CA GLY A 76 -15.51 -0.29 -10.30
C GLY A 76 -14.37 -0.94 -9.53
N ASN A 77 -13.78 -2.00 -10.07
CA ASN A 77 -12.60 -2.66 -9.49
C ASN A 77 -11.26 -2.04 -9.91
N LYS A 78 -11.24 -1.04 -10.80
CA LYS A 78 -10.00 -0.46 -11.30
C LYS A 78 -9.51 0.67 -10.40
N ILE A 79 -8.25 0.60 -9.99
CA ILE A 79 -7.59 1.60 -9.16
C ILE A 79 -6.45 2.27 -9.93
N THR A 80 -6.36 3.60 -9.82
CA THR A 80 -5.21 4.38 -10.28
C THR A 80 -4.64 5.14 -9.10
N LEU A 81 -3.33 5.01 -8.86
CA LEU A 81 -2.58 5.72 -7.83
C LEU A 81 -1.75 6.83 -8.47
N HIS A 82 -1.84 8.04 -7.92
CA HIS A 82 -1.11 9.21 -8.36
C HIS A 82 -0.24 9.73 -7.23
N TYR A 83 1.07 9.72 -7.43
CA TYR A 83 2.04 10.25 -6.48
C TYR A 83 2.77 11.44 -7.08
N LYS A 84 3.01 12.47 -6.25
CA LYS A 84 3.76 13.66 -6.64
C LYS A 84 4.81 13.96 -5.58
N GLU A 85 6.07 13.84 -5.98
CA GLU A 85 7.22 14.20 -5.15
C GLU A 85 8.01 15.31 -5.87
N GLY A 86 7.83 16.55 -5.44
CA GLY A 86 8.38 17.72 -6.12
C GLY A 86 7.90 17.83 -7.58
N ARG A 87 8.84 17.72 -8.53
CA ARG A 87 8.56 17.74 -9.98
C ARG A 87 8.26 16.35 -10.57
N LYS A 88 8.56 15.27 -9.84
CA LYS A 88 8.32 13.91 -10.32
C LYS A 88 6.87 13.53 -10.08
N LYS A 89 6.26 12.90 -11.09
CA LYS A 89 4.94 12.29 -11.01
C LYS A 89 5.10 10.81 -11.29
N ALA A 90 4.45 9.99 -10.49
CA ALA A 90 4.33 8.56 -10.73
C ALA A 90 2.84 8.20 -10.77
N GLU A 91 2.47 7.40 -11.75
CA GLU A 91 1.12 6.88 -11.91
C GLU A 91 1.20 5.35 -11.96
N TYR A 92 0.36 4.70 -11.17
CA TYR A 92 0.29 3.24 -11.12
C TYR A 92 -1.15 2.81 -11.30
N GLU A 93 -1.35 1.80 -12.13
CA GLU A 93 -2.65 1.22 -12.39
C GLU A 93 -2.72 -0.18 -11.81
N GLY A 94 -3.93 -0.58 -11.41
CA GLY A 94 -4.19 -1.86 -10.82
C GLY A 94 -5.66 -2.21 -10.73
N GLU A 95 -5.92 -3.34 -10.10
CA GLU A 95 -7.25 -3.83 -9.77
C GLU A 95 -7.36 -4.18 -8.29
N VAL A 96 -8.56 -3.96 -7.76
CA VAL A 96 -8.94 -4.28 -6.39
C VAL A 96 -9.88 -5.47 -6.41
N PHE A 97 -9.61 -6.43 -5.54
CA PHE A 97 -10.43 -7.59 -5.26
C PHE A 97 -10.76 -7.59 -3.76
N ASP A 98 -11.70 -8.43 -3.34
CA ASP A 98 -12.03 -8.56 -1.92
C ASP A 98 -10.79 -8.95 -1.10
N GLY A 99 -10.22 -7.97 -0.39
CA GLY A 99 -9.01 -8.15 0.40
C GLY A 99 -7.66 -7.92 -0.31
N TYR A 100 -7.64 -7.73 -1.63
CA TYR A 100 -6.39 -7.66 -2.42
C TYR A 100 -6.33 -6.47 -3.35
N ILE A 101 -5.11 -6.00 -3.62
CA ILE A 101 -4.83 -5.00 -4.64
C ILE A 101 -3.67 -5.50 -5.49
N ASN A 102 -3.89 -5.64 -6.80
CA ASN A 102 -2.85 -5.97 -7.76
C ASN A 102 -2.45 -4.70 -8.53
N ILE A 103 -1.20 -4.25 -8.36
CA ILE A 103 -0.65 -3.09 -9.07
C ILE A 103 0.21 -3.57 -10.23
N PHE A 104 -0.33 -3.48 -11.45
CA PHE A 104 0.20 -4.11 -12.66
C PHE A 104 1.61 -3.63 -13.02
N ASN A 105 1.81 -2.31 -13.05
CA ASN A 105 3.08 -1.71 -13.50
C ASN A 105 4.23 -1.94 -12.51
N LYS A 106 3.94 -2.37 -11.27
CA LYS A 106 4.95 -2.76 -10.30
C LYS A 106 5.10 -4.29 -10.17
N LYS A 107 4.22 -5.07 -10.80
CA LYS A 107 4.05 -6.51 -10.57
C LYS A 107 3.94 -6.85 -9.08
N TYR A 108 3.26 -6.02 -8.29
CA TYR A 108 3.11 -6.24 -6.85
C TYR A 108 1.66 -6.56 -6.50
N VAL A 109 1.50 -7.56 -5.65
CA VAL A 109 0.22 -7.92 -5.03
C VAL A 109 0.26 -7.50 -3.57
N TYR A 110 -0.79 -6.82 -3.15
CA TYR A 110 -0.98 -6.38 -1.77
C TYR A 110 -2.20 -7.07 -1.18
N MET A 111 -2.09 -7.51 0.06
CA MET A 111 -3.19 -8.09 0.84
C MET A 111 -3.47 -7.20 2.05
N ASN A 112 -4.74 -7.12 2.43
CA ASN A 112 -5.10 -6.50 3.69
C ASN A 112 -4.40 -7.23 4.86
N PHE A 113 -3.74 -6.47 5.72
CA PHE A 113 -2.93 -6.98 6.83
C PHE A 113 -3.74 -7.85 7.80
N ASP A 114 -5.01 -7.53 8.02
CA ASP A 114 -5.89 -8.31 8.91
C ASP A 114 -6.24 -9.69 8.32
N GLN A 115 -6.06 -9.88 7.01
CA GLN A 115 -6.31 -11.12 6.30
C GLN A 115 -5.04 -11.95 6.06
N ILE A 116 -3.86 -11.43 6.39
CA ILE A 116 -2.61 -12.18 6.27
C ILE A 116 -2.63 -13.32 7.31
N PRO A 117 -2.45 -14.59 6.89
CA PRO A 117 -2.38 -15.71 7.83
C PRO A 117 -1.27 -15.48 8.87
N LYS A 118 -1.66 -15.41 10.13
CA LYS A 118 -0.72 -15.34 11.25
C LYS A 118 -0.34 -16.77 11.61
N ASN A 119 0.94 -17.12 11.48
CA ASN A 119 1.43 -18.39 12.01
C ASN A 119 1.23 -18.38 13.54
N THR A 120 0.21 -19.11 14.01
CA THR A 120 0.02 -19.48 15.42
C THR A 120 1.04 -20.50 15.87
#